data_AF-A0A4Q5VHA6-F1
#
_entry.id   AF-A0A4Q5VHA6-F1
#
_cell.length_a   1.000
_cell.length_b   1.000
_cell.length_c   1.000
_cell.angle_alpha   90.00
_cell.angle_beta   90.00
_cell.angle_gamma   90.00
#
_symmetry.space_group_name_H-M   'P 1'
#
loop_
_entity.id
_entity.type
_entity.pdbx_description
1 polymer ?
#
loop_
_entity_poly.entity_id
_entity_poly.type
_entity_poly.pdbx_seq_one_letter_code
_entity_poly.pdbx_strand_id
1 'polypeptide(L)'
;MKYYTVVISGSDIFFENYSSIAPVVGFIACRLIKAQTDELAIATAKRDILVDWNRSFNADRKLGLPALHLEHIAPFKGWIKPKVHHDYYWFTDEAHKQRQIAAFIAAPKKWFWQK
;
A
#
# COMPACT_ATOMS: atom_id res chain seq x y z
N MET A 1 7.50 3.37 -21.35
CA MET A 1 7.28 2.92 -19.94
C MET A 1 7.01 4.13 -19.08
N LYS A 2 6.08 4.03 -18.14
CA LYS A 2 5.71 5.10 -17.19
C LYS A 2 5.84 4.57 -15.77
N TYR A 3 5.96 5.47 -14.81
CA TYR A 3 5.81 5.12 -13.40
C TYR A 3 4.35 5.26 -13.01
N TYR A 4 3.88 4.33 -12.19
CA TYR A 4 2.53 4.28 -11.66
C TYR A 4 2.59 4.26 -10.14
N THR A 5 1.79 5.11 -9.51
CA THR A 5 1.45 4.95 -8.10
C THR A 5 0.35 3.92 -8.02
N VAL A 6 0.59 2.82 -7.33
CA VAL A 6 -0.36 1.72 -7.13
C VAL A 6 -0.59 1.56 -5.63
N VAL A 7 -1.82 1.75 -5.19
CA VAL A 7 -2.25 1.57 -3.80
C VAL A 7 -3.09 0.30 -3.72
N ILE A 8 -2.64 -0.63 -2.88
CA ILE A 8 -3.27 -1.93 -2.66
C ILE A 8 -3.54 -2.09 -1.18
N SER A 9 -4.72 -2.58 -0.81
CA SER A 9 -4.97 -3.07 0.54
C SER A 9 -4.87 -4.59 0.60
N GLY A 10 -4.27 -5.10 1.67
CA GLY A 10 -4.33 -6.50 2.06
C GLY A 10 -5.29 -6.69 3.23
N SER A 11 -6.18 -7.68 3.14
CA SER A 11 -7.09 -8.09 4.21
C SER A 11 -6.90 -9.57 4.57
N ASP A 12 -7.72 -10.07 5.49
CA ASP A 12 -7.72 -11.46 5.99
C ASP A 12 -6.41 -11.87 6.66
N ILE A 13 -5.78 -10.89 7.30
CA ILE A 13 -4.61 -11.08 8.16
C ILE A 13 -4.98 -10.61 9.56
N PHE A 14 -4.67 -11.43 10.56
CA PHE A 14 -4.97 -11.14 11.96
C PHE A 14 -3.70 -11.29 12.77
N PHE A 15 -3.30 -10.22 13.45
CA PHE A 15 -2.26 -10.31 14.48
C PHE A 15 -2.56 -9.35 15.63
N GLU A 16 -2.08 -9.76 16.81
CA GLU A 16 -2.27 -8.99 18.03
C GLU A 16 -1.58 -7.64 17.93
N ASN A 17 -2.34 -6.59 18.20
CA ASN A 17 -1.79 -5.27 18.33
C ASN A 17 -1.33 -5.09 19.78
N TYR A 18 -0.05 -5.39 20.07
CA TYR A 18 0.50 -5.25 21.44
C TYR A 18 0.34 -3.85 22.06
N SER A 19 -0.04 -2.84 21.24
CA SER A 19 -0.25 -1.46 21.66
C SER A 19 -1.72 -0.99 21.66
N SER A 20 -2.68 -1.84 21.26
CA SER A 20 -4.11 -1.49 21.19
C SER A 20 -5.03 -2.69 21.41
N ILE A 21 -6.23 -2.44 21.94
CA ILE A 21 -7.26 -3.46 22.17
C ILE A 21 -7.83 -3.98 20.84
N ALA A 22 -7.77 -3.18 19.77
CA ALA A 22 -8.26 -3.58 18.46
C ALA A 22 -7.18 -4.34 17.67
N PRO A 23 -7.46 -5.58 17.19
CA PRO A 23 -6.51 -6.32 16.37
C PRO A 23 -6.29 -5.61 15.04
N VAL A 24 -5.11 -5.81 14.46
CA VAL A 24 -4.87 -5.40 13.06
C VAL A 24 -5.61 -6.38 12.16
N VAL A 25 -6.40 -5.83 11.22
CA VAL A 25 -7.23 -6.60 10.29
C VAL A 25 -6.77 -6.48 8.84
N GLY A 26 -5.75 -5.65 8.59
CA GLY A 26 -5.22 -5.46 7.25
C GLY A 26 -4.13 -4.40 7.16
N PHE A 27 -3.63 -4.21 5.93
CA PHE A 27 -2.65 -3.17 5.59
C PHE A 27 -2.99 -2.44 4.30
N ILE A 28 -2.38 -1.27 4.13
CA ILE A 28 -2.26 -0.57 2.86
C ILE A 28 -0.79 -0.53 2.45
N ALA A 29 -0.51 -0.89 1.21
CA ALA A 29 0.79 -0.79 0.58
C ALA A 29 0.72 0.15 -0.62
N CYS A 30 1.63 1.13 -0.67
CA CYS A 30 1.76 2.06 -1.78
C CYS A 30 3.07 1.78 -2.53
N ARG A 31 2.97 1.39 -3.80
CA ARG A 31 4.10 1.00 -4.64
C ARG A 31 4.23 1.94 -5.83
N LEU A 32 5.47 2.32 -6.14
CA LEU A 32 5.80 3.03 -7.38
C LEU A 32 6.36 2.03 -8.39
N ILE A 33 5.56 1.63 -9.37
CA ILE A 33 5.90 0.59 -10.34
C ILE A 33 6.19 1.19 -11.71
N LYS A 34 7.28 0.76 -12.36
CA LYS A 34 7.57 1.10 -13.75
C LYS A 34 6.96 0.03 -14.67
N ALA A 35 6.00 0.40 -15.51
CA ALA A 35 5.32 -0.54 -16.39
C ALA A 35 4.98 0.08 -17.76
N GLN A 36 4.51 -0.78 -18.68
CA GLN A 36 4.00 -0.36 -19.98
C GLN A 36 2.51 -0.04 -19.94
N THR A 37 1.75 -0.79 -19.13
CA THR A 37 0.30 -0.65 -18.95
C THR A 37 -0.05 -0.67 -17.46
N ASP A 38 -1.28 -0.27 -17.17
CA ASP A 38 -1.83 -0.21 -15.82
C ASP A 38 -1.99 -1.64 -15.25
N GLU A 39 -2.43 -2.60 -16.07
CA GLU A 39 -2.59 -4.01 -15.67
C GLU A 39 -1.25 -4.62 -15.27
N LEU A 40 -0.19 -4.35 -16.03
CA LEU A 40 1.15 -4.82 -15.70
C LEU A 40 1.65 -4.15 -14.40
N ALA A 41 1.37 -2.86 -14.20
CA ALA A 41 1.72 -2.18 -12.95
C ALA A 41 1.05 -2.82 -11.73
N ILE A 42 -0.25 -3.12 -11.85
CA ILE A 42 -1.04 -3.78 -10.79
C ILE A 42 -0.51 -5.17 -10.51
N ALA A 43 -0.27 -5.98 -11.55
CA ALA A 43 0.22 -7.35 -11.41
C ALA A 43 1.60 -7.39 -10.75
N THR A 44 2.52 -6.51 -11.16
CA THR A 44 3.84 -6.36 -10.54
C THR A 44 3.71 -5.92 -9.08
N ALA A 45 2.89 -4.91 -8.77
CA ALA A 45 2.69 -4.46 -7.40
C ALA A 45 2.16 -5.58 -6.49
N LYS A 46 1.15 -6.33 -6.94
CA LYS A 46 0.60 -7.47 -6.18
C LYS A 46 1.65 -8.56 -5.96
N ARG A 47 2.42 -8.92 -7.00
CA ARG A 47 3.51 -9.91 -6.88
C ARG A 47 4.54 -9.47 -5.84
N ASP A 48 5.02 -8.23 -5.94
CA ASP A 48 6.05 -7.72 -5.03
C ASP A 48 5.56 -7.72 -3.58
N ILE A 49 4.31 -7.33 -3.35
CA ILE A 49 3.66 -7.40 -2.03
C ILE A 49 3.62 -8.84 -1.50
N LEU A 50 3.20 -9.82 -2.31
CA LEU A 50 3.11 -11.21 -1.85
C LEU A 50 4.49 -11.83 -1.56
N VAL A 51 5.50 -11.49 -2.37
CA VAL A 51 6.88 -11.95 -2.15
C VAL A 51 7.42 -11.37 -0.84
N ASP A 52 7.25 -10.08 -0.63
CA ASP A 52 7.69 -9.39 0.58
C ASP A 52 6.91 -9.84 1.81
N TRP A 53 5.59 -10.03 1.70
CA TRP A 53 4.77 -10.62 2.76
C TRP A 53 5.31 -11.98 3.24
N ASN A 54 5.57 -12.88 2.29
CA ASN A 54 6.11 -14.20 2.60
C ASN A 54 7.49 -14.15 3.26
N ARG A 55 8.32 -13.18 2.88
CA ARG A 55 9.67 -13.03 3.43
C ARG A 55 9.67 -12.37 4.81
N SER A 56 8.85 -11.34 4.98
CA SER A 56 8.97 -10.38 6.09
C SER A 56 7.98 -10.67 7.23
N PHE A 57 6.80 -11.21 6.93
CA PHE A 57 5.74 -11.45 7.92
C PHE A 57 5.36 -12.92 8.04
N ASN A 58 5.37 -13.65 6.92
CA ASN A 58 4.87 -15.02 6.85
C ASN A 58 5.98 -16.06 6.60
N ALA A 59 7.17 -15.84 7.17
CA ALA A 59 8.31 -16.74 7.00
C ALA A 59 7.99 -18.17 7.47
N ASP A 60 7.26 -18.29 8.58
CA ASP A 60 6.79 -19.56 9.14
C ASP A 60 5.50 -20.09 8.49
N ARG A 61 4.94 -19.37 7.50
CA ARG A 61 3.68 -19.67 6.79
C ARG A 61 2.41 -19.71 7.66
N LYS A 62 2.46 -19.21 8.89
CA LYS A 62 1.35 -19.25 9.85
C LYS A 62 0.30 -18.15 9.68
N LEU A 63 0.64 -17.06 9.00
CA LEU A 63 -0.22 -15.88 8.84
C LEU A 63 -1.08 -15.91 7.57
N GLY A 64 -0.98 -16.98 6.77
CA GLY A 64 -1.74 -17.11 5.52
C GLY A 64 -1.29 -16.13 4.43
N LEU A 65 -2.11 -16.02 3.37
CA LEU A 65 -1.89 -15.09 2.26
C LEU A 65 -2.94 -13.99 2.31
N PRO A 66 -2.55 -12.70 2.30
CA PRO A 66 -3.52 -11.62 2.32
C PRO A 66 -4.32 -11.57 1.02
N ALA A 67 -5.61 -11.26 1.12
CA ALA A 67 -6.42 -10.93 -0.03
C ALA A 67 -6.08 -9.50 -0.50
N LEU A 68 -5.59 -9.35 -1.75
CA LEU A 68 -5.11 -8.08 -2.28
C LEU A 68 -6.14 -7.37 -3.16
N HIS A 69 -6.58 -6.20 -2.72
CA HIS A 69 -7.53 -5.33 -3.42
C HIS A 69 -6.84 -4.09 -3.97
N LEU A 70 -7.15 -3.74 -5.22
CA LEU A 70 -6.68 -2.49 -5.82
C LEU A 70 -7.56 -1.35 -5.33
N GLU A 71 -6.94 -0.37 -4.69
CA GLU A 71 -7.64 0.82 -4.16
C GLU A 71 -7.42 2.03 -5.07
N HIS A 72 -6.23 2.15 -5.65
CA HIS A 72 -5.91 3.25 -6.56
C HIS A 72 -4.78 2.90 -7.53
N ILE A 73 -4.90 3.39 -8.77
CA ILE A 73 -3.81 3.44 -9.73
C ILE A 73 -3.84 4.76 -10.50
N ALA A 74 -2.67 5.39 -10.63
CA ALA A 74 -2.50 6.56 -11.48
C ALA A 74 -1.06 6.68 -11.98
N PRO A 75 -0.84 7.25 -13.18
CA PRO A 75 0.50 7.65 -13.61
C PRO A 75 1.13 8.63 -12.62
N PHE A 76 2.35 8.33 -12.19
CA PHE A 76 3.11 9.20 -11.31
C PHE A 76 3.61 10.43 -12.08
N LYS A 77 3.22 11.62 -11.62
CA LYS A 77 3.51 12.91 -12.27
C LYS A 77 4.67 13.69 -11.64
N GLY A 78 5.31 13.14 -10.59
CA GLY A 78 6.42 13.80 -9.90
C GLY A 78 7.76 13.59 -10.61
N TRP A 79 8.68 14.53 -10.41
CA TRP A 79 10.06 14.44 -10.93
C TRP A 79 10.98 13.62 -10.00
N ILE A 80 10.63 13.53 -8.72
CA ILE A 80 11.42 12.81 -7.70
C ILE A 80 10.58 11.66 -7.16
N LYS A 81 11.12 10.44 -7.18
CA LYS A 81 10.50 9.25 -6.59
C LYS A 81 10.32 9.50 -5.07
N PRO A 82 9.09 9.46 -4.53
CA PRO A 82 8.91 9.59 -3.09
C PRO A 82 9.61 8.42 -2.39
N LYS A 83 10.38 8.76 -1.35
CA LYS A 83 11.03 7.77 -0.49
C LYS A 83 9.92 7.13 0.35
N VAL A 84 9.52 5.91 -0.01
CA VAL A 84 8.49 5.18 0.75
C VAL A 84 9.11 4.81 2.10
N HIS A 85 8.66 5.44 3.18
CA HIS A 85 9.25 5.30 4.51
C HIS A 85 8.79 4.01 5.23
N HIS A 86 7.63 3.47 4.86
CA HIS A 86 7.06 2.24 5.41
C HIS A 86 6.43 1.44 4.27
N ASP A 87 6.70 0.13 4.24
CA ASP A 87 6.17 -0.76 3.21
C ASP A 87 4.68 -1.11 3.42
N TYR A 88 4.21 -1.07 4.66
CA TYR A 88 2.84 -1.41 5.06
C TYR A 88 2.31 -0.44 6.12
N TYR A 89 1.10 0.07 5.88
CA TYR A 89 0.34 0.91 6.80
C TYR A 89 -0.82 0.10 7.34
N TRP A 90 -0.76 -0.28 8.61
CA TRP A 90 -1.74 -1.17 9.24
C TRP A 90 -3.05 -0.44 9.54
N PHE A 91 -4.17 -1.15 9.43
CA PHE A 91 -5.47 -0.65 9.87
C PHE A 91 -6.24 -1.68 10.70
N THR A 92 -7.12 -1.17 11.55
CA THR A 92 -7.91 -1.91 12.54
C THR A 92 -9.40 -1.97 12.19
N ASP A 93 -9.82 -1.10 11.27
CA ASP A 93 -11.20 -0.95 10.83
C ASP A 93 -11.26 -0.24 9.46
N GLU A 94 -12.43 -0.32 8.82
CA GLU A 94 -12.65 0.25 7.48
C GLU A 94 -12.52 1.78 7.47
N ALA A 95 -12.95 2.46 8.53
CA ALA A 95 -12.84 3.93 8.59
C ALA A 95 -11.37 4.37 8.62
N HIS A 96 -10.52 3.63 9.34
CA HIS A 96 -9.07 3.84 9.35
C HIS A 96 -8.45 3.55 7.98
N LYS A 97 -8.84 2.46 7.32
CA LYS A 97 -8.43 2.15 5.94
C LYS A 97 -8.74 3.30 5.00
N GLN A 98 -9.98 3.79 4.99
CA GLN A 98 -10.40 4.88 4.10
C GLN A 98 -9.64 6.19 4.37
N ARG A 99 -9.37 6.54 5.64
CA ARG A 99 -8.54 7.71 5.97
C ARG A 99 -7.12 7.61 5.43
N GLN A 100 -6.50 6.44 5.53
CA GLN A 100 -5.15 6.22 5.00
C GLN A 100 -5.13 6.26 3.47
N ILE A 101 -6.09 5.61 2.79
CA ILE A 101 -6.23 5.67 1.33
C ILE A 101 -6.36 7.12 0.86
N ALA A 102 -7.22 7.89 1.52
CA ALA A 102 -7.40 9.31 1.20
C ALA A 102 -6.09 10.10 1.32
N ALA A 103 -5.24 9.80 2.32
CA ALA A 103 -3.94 10.43 2.47
C ALA A 103 -2.96 10.10 1.33
N PHE A 104 -3.01 8.89 0.77
CA PHE A 104 -2.19 8.49 -0.37
C PHE A 104 -2.66 9.06 -1.71
N ILE A 105 -3.97 9.27 -1.86
CA ILE A 105 -4.58 9.80 -3.09
C ILE A 105 -4.61 11.34 -3.07
N ALA A 106 -4.56 11.96 -1.90
CA ALA A 106 -4.60 13.41 -1.76
C ALA A 106 -3.52 14.07 -2.64
N ALA A 107 -3.94 15.08 -3.40
CA ALA A 107 -3.01 15.91 -4.15
C ALA A 107 -1.98 16.52 -3.18
N PRO A 108 -0.69 16.61 -3.56
CA PRO A 108 0.31 17.24 -2.71
C PRO A 108 -0.16 18.65 -2.34
N LYS A 109 -0.23 18.94 -1.03
CA LYS A 109 -0.62 20.26 -0.53
C LYS A 109 0.33 21.27 -1.17
N LYS A 110 -0.20 22.28 -1.87
CA LYS A 110 0.53 23.32 -2.62
C LYS A 110 1.31 24.29 -1.71
N TRP A 111 1.92 23.80 -0.63
CA TRP A 111 2.53 24.64 0.40
C TRP A 111 3.79 25.38 -0.09
N PHE A 112 4.35 24.97 -1.23
CA PHE A 112 5.50 25.62 -1.87
C PHE A 112 5.14 26.64 -2.97
N TRP A 113 3.87 27.04 -3.12
CA TRP A 113 3.43 27.99 -4.15
C TRP A 113 2.60 29.17 -3.60
N GLN A 114 2.83 29.58 -2.35
CA GLN A 114 2.36 30.88 -1.86
C GLN A 114 3.57 31.79 -1.65
N LYS A 115 3.70 32.72 -2.60
CA LYS A 115 4.51 33.95 -2.71
C LYS A 115 5.59 34.22 -1.66
#